data_AF-A0A2V6JDX3-F1
#
_entry.id   AF-A0A2V6JDX3-F1
#
_cell.length_a   1.000
_cell.length_b   1.000
_cell.length_c   1.000
_cell.angle_alpha   90.00
_cell.angle_beta   90.00
_cell.angle_gamma   90.00
#
_symmetry.space_group_name_H-M   'P 1'
#
loop_
_entity.id
_entity.type
_entity.pdbx_description
1 polymer ?
#
loop_
_entity_poly.entity_id
_entity_poly.type
_entity_poly.pdbx_seq_one_letter_code
_entity_poly.pdbx_strand_id
1 'polypeptide(L)'
;MISSEQKEQIGEFDHALEYDSYAFLPEQAVFTLCEHFKVKSLDGFGCTQMPQAVAAAGAIVHYLKHQLRRKIDHLTSLRSDAPADYVLLDVATQTNLELVESRSVRDTTLLAALDRTATPMGGRKLRAWILQPLRNLTELQRRHQMI
;
A
#
# COMPACT_ATOMS: atom_id res chain seq x y z
N MET A 1 -13.25 23.29 -3.03
CA MET A 1 -12.39 23.93 -2.02
C MET A 1 -12.81 23.37 -0.67
N ILE A 2 -11.89 22.79 0.09
CA ILE A 2 -12.14 22.29 1.44
C ILE A 2 -12.49 23.50 2.31
N SER A 3 -13.60 23.45 3.05
CA SER A 3 -14.05 24.54 3.93
C SER A 3 -13.00 24.81 5.01
N SER A 4 -12.87 26.06 5.46
CA SER A 4 -12.03 26.46 6.58
C SER A 4 -12.27 25.59 7.83
N GLU A 5 -13.52 25.16 8.01
CA GLU A 5 -14.00 24.30 9.10
C GLU A 5 -13.49 22.85 9.00
N GLN A 6 -13.32 22.34 7.77
CA GLN A 6 -12.78 21.00 7.52
C GLN A 6 -11.26 20.96 7.72
N LYS A 7 -10.56 22.07 7.45
CA LYS A 7 -9.12 22.19 7.76
C LYS A 7 -8.87 22.15 9.27
N GLU A 8 -9.77 22.73 10.05
CA GLU A 8 -9.69 22.74 11.52
C GLU A 8 -9.96 21.34 12.12
N GLN A 9 -10.85 20.55 11.51
CA GLN A 9 -11.10 19.15 11.91
C GLN A 9 -10.02 18.16 11.45
N ILE A 10 -9.29 18.45 10.36
CA ILE A 10 -8.17 17.63 9.85
C ILE A 10 -6.83 18.05 10.50
N GLY A 11 -6.82 19.18 11.22
CA GLY A 11 -5.67 19.73 11.90
C GLY A 11 -5.28 18.95 13.15
N GLU A 12 -4.60 17.81 12.95
CA GLU A 12 -3.58 17.25 13.88
C GLU A 12 -2.89 15.99 13.29
N PHE A 13 -2.93 15.76 11.98
CA PHE A 13 -2.14 14.69 11.37
C PHE A 13 -0.73 15.20 11.03
N ASP A 14 0.27 14.75 11.78
CA ASP A 14 1.68 14.92 11.41
C ASP A 14 1.90 14.40 9.98
N HIS A 15 2.53 15.24 9.14
CA HIS A 15 2.84 14.96 7.73
C HIS A 15 1.64 14.89 6.75
N ALA A 16 0.46 15.40 7.10
CA ALA A 16 -0.63 15.56 6.13
C ALA A 16 -0.35 16.68 5.12
N LEU A 17 -0.71 16.45 3.85
CA LEU A 17 -0.52 17.41 2.76
C LEU A 17 -1.85 17.61 2.03
N GLU A 18 -2.30 18.86 1.96
CA GLU A 18 -3.53 19.19 1.24
C GLU A 18 -3.36 18.95 -0.26
N TYR A 19 -4.37 18.33 -0.88
CA TYR A 19 -4.37 18.13 -2.32
C TYR A 19 -5.74 18.39 -2.95
N ASP A 20 -5.73 18.68 -4.25
CA ASP A 20 -6.93 19.10 -4.95
C ASP A 20 -7.95 17.96 -5.05
N SER A 21 -9.17 18.24 -4.59
CA SER A 21 -10.27 17.27 -4.55
C SER A 21 -10.64 16.76 -5.94
N TYR A 22 -10.41 17.52 -7.02
CA TYR A 22 -10.74 17.03 -8.36
C TYR A 22 -9.94 15.78 -8.75
N ALA A 23 -8.73 15.62 -8.20
CA ALA A 23 -7.88 14.46 -8.47
C ALA A 23 -8.49 13.14 -7.94
N PHE A 24 -9.42 13.24 -6.98
CA PHE A 24 -10.16 12.11 -6.40
C PHE A 24 -11.50 11.86 -7.11
N LEU A 25 -11.88 12.64 -8.12
CA LEU A 25 -13.10 12.37 -8.88
C LEU A 25 -12.93 11.09 -9.71
N PRO A 26 -13.92 10.16 -9.72
CA PRO A 26 -13.78 8.88 -10.39
C PRO A 26 -13.36 8.97 -11.85
N GLU A 27 -13.97 9.88 -12.62
CA GLU A 27 -13.67 10.06 -14.04
C GLU A 27 -12.22 10.54 -14.26
N GLN A 28 -11.77 11.52 -13.47
CA GLN A 28 -10.41 12.04 -13.53
C GLN A 28 -9.38 10.98 -13.12
N ALA A 29 -9.67 10.23 -12.07
CA ALA A 29 -8.82 9.17 -11.57
C ALA A 29 -8.66 8.06 -12.61
N VAL A 30 -9.77 7.59 -13.21
CA VAL A 30 -9.74 6.60 -14.29
C VAL A 30 -8.94 7.11 -15.48
N PHE A 31 -9.17 8.36 -15.91
CA PHE A 31 -8.40 8.97 -17.00
C PHE A 31 -6.89 8.99 -16.69
N THR A 32 -6.52 9.46 -15.50
CA THR A 32 -5.12 9.57 -15.06
C THR A 32 -4.43 8.20 -15.04
N LEU A 33 -5.11 7.17 -14.53
CA LEU A 33 -4.57 5.81 -14.47
C LEU A 33 -4.48 5.18 -15.86
N CYS A 34 -5.51 5.31 -16.71
CA CYS A 34 -5.49 4.79 -18.08
C CYS A 34 -4.38 5.45 -18.91
N GLU A 35 -4.18 6.76 -18.77
CA GLU A 35 -3.11 7.50 -19.44
C GLU A 35 -1.73 7.05 -18.93
N HIS A 36 -1.56 6.88 -17.62
CA HIS A 36 -0.30 6.40 -17.03
C HIS A 36 0.06 4.98 -17.46
N PHE A 37 -0.87 4.04 -17.35
CA PHE A 37 -0.63 2.62 -17.69
C PHE A 37 -0.80 2.31 -19.18
N LYS A 38 -1.18 3.29 -20.00
CA LYS A 38 -1.38 3.17 -21.46
C LYS A 38 -2.41 2.10 -21.82
N VAL A 39 -3.52 2.08 -21.10
CA VAL A 39 -4.64 1.15 -21.30
C VAL A 39 -5.93 1.88 -21.65
N LYS A 40 -6.90 1.17 -22.23
CA LYS A 40 -8.22 1.73 -22.55
C LYS A 40 -9.22 1.66 -21.39
N SER A 41 -9.09 0.68 -20.51
CA SER A 41 -9.90 0.51 -19.31
C SER A 41 -9.09 -0.17 -18.20
N LEU A 42 -9.62 -0.12 -16.97
CA LEU A 42 -8.99 -0.71 -15.79
C LEU A 42 -9.44 -2.16 -15.51
N ASP A 43 -10.23 -2.77 -16.41
CA ASP A 43 -10.84 -4.09 -16.17
C ASP A 43 -9.81 -5.20 -15.96
N GLY A 44 -8.63 -5.07 -16.57
CA GLY A 44 -7.53 -6.02 -16.40
C GLY A 44 -6.83 -5.95 -15.03
N PHE A 45 -7.10 -4.94 -14.21
CA PHE A 45 -6.44 -4.75 -12.91
C PHE A 45 -7.25 -5.25 -11.71
N GLY A 46 -8.49 -5.72 -11.93
CA GLY A 46 -9.34 -6.27 -10.86
C GLY A 46 -9.98 -5.21 -9.96
N CYS A 47 -9.92 -3.93 -10.32
CA CYS A 47 -10.42 -2.82 -9.48
C CYS A 47 -11.74 -2.20 -9.97
N THR A 48 -12.40 -2.77 -10.98
CA THR A 48 -13.64 -2.20 -11.58
C THR A 48 -14.76 -1.97 -10.56
N GLN A 49 -14.87 -2.83 -9.54
CA GLN A 49 -15.89 -2.72 -8.48
C GLN A 49 -15.41 -1.92 -7.25
N MET A 50 -14.28 -1.20 -7.36
CA MET A 50 -13.65 -0.48 -6.25
C MET A 50 -13.44 1.01 -6.59
N PRO A 51 -14.52 1.78 -6.83
CA PRO A 51 -14.40 3.16 -7.33
C PRO A 51 -13.63 4.09 -6.37
N GLN A 52 -13.73 3.87 -5.06
CA GLN A 52 -12.98 4.65 -4.07
C GLN A 52 -11.48 4.32 -4.08
N ALA A 53 -11.12 3.05 -4.30
CA ALA A 53 -9.71 2.65 -4.43
C ALA A 53 -9.11 3.21 -5.73
N VAL A 54 -9.88 3.19 -6.82
CA VAL A 54 -9.50 3.81 -8.10
C VAL A 54 -9.30 5.31 -7.95
N ALA A 55 -10.23 6.01 -7.28
CA ALA A 55 -10.12 7.43 -6.97
C ALA A 55 -8.83 7.76 -6.19
N ALA A 56 -8.55 7.01 -5.13
CA ALA A 56 -7.34 7.19 -4.32
C ALA A 56 -6.06 6.93 -5.13
N ALA A 57 -6.02 5.84 -5.92
CA ALA A 57 -4.88 5.52 -6.77
C ALA A 57 -4.65 6.60 -7.84
N GLY A 58 -5.71 7.09 -8.47
CA GLY A 58 -5.65 8.17 -9.45
C GLY A 58 -5.09 9.45 -8.85
N ALA A 59 -5.55 9.85 -7.66
CA ALA A 59 -5.03 11.01 -6.96
C ALA A 59 -3.54 10.88 -6.61
N ILE A 60 -3.08 9.69 -6.19
CA ILE A 60 -1.66 9.43 -5.93
C ILE A 60 -0.83 9.60 -7.20
N VAL A 61 -1.24 8.98 -8.31
CA VAL A 61 -0.54 9.09 -9.60
C VAL A 61 -0.54 10.53 -10.10
N HIS A 62 -1.66 11.23 -9.95
CA HIS A 62 -1.80 12.63 -10.30
C HIS A 62 -0.84 13.51 -9.50
N TYR A 63 -0.76 13.30 -8.18
CA TYR A 63 0.17 13.99 -7.30
C TYR A 63 1.64 13.76 -7.70
N LEU A 64 2.02 12.51 -7.93
CA LEU A 64 3.38 12.15 -8.33
C LEU A 64 3.80 12.82 -9.66
N LYS A 65 2.88 12.85 -10.64
CA LYS A 65 3.12 13.44 -11.97
C LYS A 65 3.11 14.97 -11.95
N HIS A 66 2.07 15.58 -11.38
CA HIS A 66 1.81 17.02 -11.54
C HIS A 66 2.41 17.86 -10.43
N GLN A 67 2.34 17.40 -9.17
CA GLN A 67 2.85 18.15 -8.03
C GLN A 67 4.34 17.88 -7.81
N LEU A 68 4.73 16.61 -7.69
CA LEU A 68 6.14 16.25 -7.46
C LEU A 68 6.97 16.21 -8.75
N ARG A 69 6.34 16.26 -9.94
CA ARG A 69 6.99 16.26 -11.25
C ARG A 69 8.00 15.10 -11.41
N ARG A 70 7.65 13.92 -10.89
CA ARG A 70 8.50 12.73 -10.94
C ARG A 70 8.21 11.91 -12.19
N LYS A 71 9.28 11.35 -12.78
CA LYS A 71 9.14 10.26 -13.74
C LYS A 71 8.78 8.98 -13.00
N ILE A 72 7.59 8.47 -13.26
CA ILE A 72 7.04 7.28 -12.60
C ILE A 72 6.89 6.10 -13.56
N ASP A 73 7.66 6.05 -14.65
CA ASP A 73 7.58 5.00 -15.68
C ASP A 73 7.85 3.58 -15.15
N HIS A 74 8.47 3.47 -13.96
CA HIS A 74 8.70 2.21 -13.25
C HIS A 74 7.45 1.67 -12.54
N LEU A 75 6.42 2.50 -12.34
CA LEU A 75 5.11 2.06 -11.87
C LEU A 75 4.35 1.47 -13.07
N THR A 76 4.47 0.16 -13.25
CA THR A 76 4.05 -0.53 -14.48
C THR A 76 2.70 -1.23 -14.37
N SER A 77 2.17 -1.41 -13.15
CA SER A 77 0.92 -2.12 -12.93
C SER A 77 0.18 -1.57 -11.72
N LEU A 78 -1.14 -1.72 -11.74
CA LEU A 78 -2.01 -1.61 -10.58
C LEU A 78 -2.43 -3.02 -10.12
N ARG A 79 -2.65 -3.20 -8.82
CA ARG A 79 -3.22 -4.43 -8.26
C ARG A 79 -4.14 -4.04 -7.11
N SER A 80 -5.33 -4.62 -7.07
CA SER A 80 -6.20 -4.60 -5.90
C SER A 80 -5.84 -5.76 -4.99
N ASP A 81 -5.48 -5.47 -3.74
CA ASP A 81 -5.30 -6.50 -2.71
C ASP A 81 -6.66 -6.83 -2.08
N ALA A 82 -6.98 -8.12 -1.94
CA ALA A 82 -8.18 -8.55 -1.25
C ALA A 82 -7.86 -8.93 0.21
N PRO A 83 -8.69 -8.54 1.20
CA PRO A 83 -8.51 -8.99 2.58
C PRO A 83 -8.46 -10.52 2.75
N ALA A 84 -9.04 -11.26 1.80
CA ALA A 84 -9.03 -12.72 1.78
C ALA A 84 -7.68 -13.35 1.40
N ASP A 85 -6.73 -12.58 0.86
CA ASP A 85 -5.43 -13.07 0.42
C ASP A 85 -4.47 -13.33 1.59
N TYR A 86 -4.68 -12.62 2.70
CA TYR A 86 -3.80 -12.62 3.88
C TYR A 86 -4.56 -12.85 5.18
N VAL A 87 -3.87 -13.39 6.18
CA VAL A 87 -4.41 -13.46 7.54
C VAL A 87 -4.50 -12.04 8.08
N LEU A 88 -5.71 -11.62 8.45
CA LEU A 88 -5.92 -10.31 9.04
C LEU A 88 -5.32 -10.31 10.46
N LEU A 89 -4.32 -9.47 10.67
CA LEU A 89 -3.71 -9.21 11.97
C LEU A 89 -3.98 -7.75 12.31
N ASP A 90 -4.78 -7.51 13.35
CA ASP A 90 -5.00 -6.16 13.85
C ASP A 90 -3.73 -5.62 14.53
N VAL A 91 -3.67 -4.30 14.68
CA VAL A 91 -2.49 -3.62 15.23
C VAL A 91 -2.16 -4.13 16.64
N ALA A 92 -3.17 -4.42 17.47
CA ALA A 92 -2.94 -4.97 18.79
C ALA A 92 -2.28 -6.35 18.74
N THR A 93 -2.71 -7.25 17.86
CA THR A 93 -2.06 -8.55 17.67
C THR A 93 -0.63 -8.40 17.16
N GLN A 94 -0.39 -7.52 16.18
CA GLN A 94 0.97 -7.31 15.65
C GLN A 94 1.94 -6.82 16.73
N THR A 95 1.50 -5.90 17.59
CA THR A 95 2.29 -5.36 18.70
C THR A 95 2.44 -6.37 19.83
N ASN A 96 1.38 -7.09 20.20
CA ASN A 96 1.43 -8.10 21.27
C ASN A 96 2.34 -9.28 20.93
N LEU A 97 2.45 -9.62 19.65
CA LEU A 97 3.37 -10.63 19.13
C LEU A 97 4.78 -10.09 18.84
N GLU A 98 5.01 -8.77 19.04
CA GLU A 98 6.25 -8.08 18.71
C GLU A 98 6.79 -8.45 17.30
N LEU A 99 5.92 -8.43 16.29
CA LEU A 99 6.26 -8.99 14.97
C LEU A 99 7.43 -8.25 14.31
N VAL A 100 7.41 -6.93 14.36
CA VAL A 100 8.38 -6.06 13.67
C VAL A 100 8.83 -4.87 14.50
N GLU A 101 8.12 -4.55 15.58
CA GLU A 101 8.40 -3.47 16.51
C GLU A 101 8.29 -4.03 17.92
N SER A 102 9.27 -3.74 18.78
CA SER A 102 9.26 -4.12 20.19
C SER A 102 8.90 -2.92 21.05
N ARG A 103 8.24 -3.19 22.19
CA ARG A 103 7.99 -2.18 23.23
C ARG A 103 9.16 -2.07 24.22
N SER A 104 10.14 -2.96 24.10
CA SER A 104 11.32 -3.07 24.96
C SER A 104 12.50 -2.27 24.40
N VAL A 105 13.45 -1.92 25.28
CA VAL A 105 14.74 -1.32 24.91
C VAL A 105 15.62 -2.32 24.13
N ARG A 106 15.38 -3.63 24.31
CA ARG A 106 16.05 -4.68 23.56
C ARG A 106 15.15 -5.12 22.40
N ASP A 107 15.70 -5.17 21.19
CA ASP A 107 14.98 -5.67 20.02
C ASP A 107 14.82 -7.20 20.11
N THR A 108 13.67 -7.64 20.61
CA THR A 108 13.26 -9.04 20.74
C THR A 108 12.21 -9.45 19.70
N THR A 109 12.07 -8.68 18.63
CA THR A 109 11.04 -8.90 17.63
C THR A 109 11.23 -10.21 16.85
N LEU A 110 10.13 -10.74 16.30
CA LEU A 110 10.20 -11.88 15.38
C LEU A 110 11.07 -11.55 14.16
N LEU A 111 10.95 -10.34 13.63
CA LEU A 111 11.80 -9.86 12.53
C LEU A 111 13.28 -9.89 12.92
N ALA A 112 13.68 -9.37 14.09
CA ALA A 112 15.07 -9.38 14.53
C ALA A 112 15.64 -10.80 14.72
N ALA A 113 14.80 -11.75 15.13
CA ALA A 113 15.19 -13.15 15.25
C ALA A 113 15.41 -13.84 13.88
N LEU A 114 14.57 -13.52 12.89
CA LEU A 114 14.55 -14.20 11.58
C LEU A 114 15.38 -13.50 10.50
N ASP A 115 15.60 -12.19 10.57
CA ASP A 115 16.24 -11.44 9.49
C ASP A 115 17.74 -11.74 9.41
N ARG A 116 18.09 -12.64 8.49
CA ARG A 116 19.45 -12.95 8.05
C ARG A 116 19.65 -12.59 6.59
N THR A 117 18.86 -11.65 6.06
CA THR A 117 18.88 -11.32 4.64
C THR A 117 20.15 -10.56 4.28
N ALA A 118 20.72 -10.88 3.10
CA ALA A 118 21.96 -10.25 2.64
C ALA A 118 21.77 -8.84 2.04
N THR A 119 20.52 -8.41 1.81
CA THR A 119 20.23 -7.13 1.18
C THR A 119 19.06 -6.42 1.86
N PRO A 120 19.04 -5.07 1.89
CA PRO A 120 17.92 -4.31 2.45
C PRO A 120 16.57 -4.61 1.76
N MET A 121 16.59 -4.93 0.45
CA MET A 121 15.39 -5.35 -0.27
C MET A 121 14.84 -6.68 0.27
N GLY A 122 15.73 -7.61 0.65
CA GLY A 122 15.37 -8.87 1.29
C GLY A 122 14.70 -8.65 2.64
N GLY A 123 15.29 -7.83 3.51
CA GLY A 123 14.75 -7.53 4.84
C GLY A 123 13.37 -6.86 4.75
N ARG A 124 13.18 -5.90 3.83
CA ARG A 124 11.86 -5.30 3.55
C ARG A 124 10.82 -6.33 3.12
N LYS A 125 11.21 -7.28 2.27
CA LYS A 125 10.32 -8.36 1.80
C LYS A 125 9.97 -9.32 2.93
N LEU A 126 10.93 -9.69 3.77
CA LEU A 126 10.69 -10.54 4.95
C LEU A 126 9.74 -9.85 5.94
N ARG A 127 9.97 -8.56 6.24
CA ARG A 127 9.06 -7.75 7.05
C ARG A 127 7.64 -7.76 6.50
N ALA A 128 7.47 -7.56 5.19
CA ALA A 128 6.15 -7.62 4.55
C ALA A 128 5.49 -9.00 4.69
N TRP A 129 6.25 -10.09 4.52
CA TRP A 129 5.73 -11.46 4.68
C TRP A 129 5.29 -11.78 6.11
N ILE A 130 5.99 -11.27 7.12
CA ILE A 130 5.61 -11.42 8.53
C ILE A 130 4.28 -10.71 8.82
N LEU A 131 4.12 -9.49 8.30
CA LEU A 131 2.92 -8.67 8.53
C LEU A 131 1.71 -9.09 7.69
N GLN A 132 1.94 -9.77 6.56
CA GLN A 132 0.89 -10.22 5.65
C GLN A 132 1.05 -11.73 5.38
N PRO A 133 0.74 -12.60 6.37
CA PRO A 133 0.82 -14.04 6.18
C PRO A 133 -0.17 -14.50 5.12
N LEU A 134 0.29 -15.27 4.13
CA LEU A 134 -0.56 -15.75 3.05
C LEU A 134 -1.61 -16.74 3.52
N ARG A 135 -2.80 -16.68 2.92
CA ARG A 135 -3.86 -17.70 3.07
C ARG A 135 -3.87 -18.73 1.94
N ASN A 136 -3.25 -18.41 0.81
CA ASN A 136 -3.20 -19.28 -0.35
C ASN A 136 -2.23 -20.46 -0.11
N LEU A 137 -2.79 -21.66 0.06
CA LEU A 137 -2.01 -22.88 0.33
C LEU A 137 -1.03 -23.21 -0.80
N THR A 138 -1.43 -23.04 -2.06
CA THR A 138 -0.58 -23.32 -3.22
C THR A 138 0.67 -22.44 -3.22
N GLU A 139 0.51 -21.14 -2.94
CA GLU A 139 1.65 -20.22 -2.85
C GLU A 139 2.54 -20.53 -1.63
N LEU A 140 1.95 -20.91 -0.49
CA LEU A 140 2.70 -21.37 0.68
C LEU A 140 3.55 -22.60 0.37
N GLN A 141 2.96 -23.61 -0.28
CA GLN A 141 3.67 -24.82 -0.70
C GLN A 141 4.80 -24.50 -1.67
N ARG A 142 4.56 -23.60 -2.64
CA ARG A 142 5.58 -23.15 -3.59
C ARG A 142 6.77 -22.50 -2.88
N ARG A 143 6.51 -21.68 -1.84
CA ARG A 143 7.58 -21.08 -1.02
C ARG A 143 8.33 -22.13 -0.21
N HIS A 144 7.60 -23.07 0.40
CA HIS A 144 8.20 -24.14 1.20
C HIS A 144 9.13 -25.03 0.37
N GLN A 145 8.78 -25.34 -0.88
CA GLN A 145 9.62 -26.12 -1.78
C GLN A 145 10.92 -25.43 -2.20
N MET A 146 11.03 -24.10 -2.04
CA MET A 146 12.23 -23.35 -2.36
C MET A 146 13.23 -23.28 -1.20
N ILE A 147 12.82 -23.70 0.00
CA ILE A 147 13.62 -23.71 1.24
C ILE A 147 14.20 -25.11 1.42
#